data_AF-A0A7S4QT69-F1
#
_entry.id   AF-A0A7S4QT69-F1
#
_cell.length_a   1.000
_cell.length_b   1.000
_cell.length_c   1.000
_cell.angle_alpha   90.00
_cell.angle_beta   90.00
_cell.angle_gamma   90.00
#
_symmetry.space_group_name_H-M   'P 1'
#
loop_
_entity.id
_entity.type
_entity.pdbx_description
1 polymer ?
#
loop_
_entity_poly.entity_id
_entity_poly.type
_entity_poly.pdbx_seq_one_letter_code
_entity_poly.pdbx_strand_id
1 'polypeptide(L)'
;MAQARGSLGLLEPRLPVPPSRRPGRTGLPAMKLQLRAAIPLLCGLSACASRRGAAHRRGGREELQTARRDVADDLFNCINVTGGFLGGASSREDAISKAVSFCEGDKDLAEPTLACPHFKEAVSRALELEPKDKLFDAKSFCEATEAYMINIRGASRVPRTGKGALLNFEVSDHCTTAVAAAFAPDKTLASSSVPDFWYAMCMNQDCAHFLPSRAKWCNVHREPTHSVVVCEAARRFAIDEVVVHESGAMSPEQICALYGEFVEEMGMDLSAYEQVVHGRHTHEPKQERSQGHRRALARSVTTLLLVLLGLAPAVAMLDSA
;
A
#
# COMPACT_ATOMS: atom_id res chain seq x y z
N MET A 1 -49.10 -17.18 -40.58
CA MET A 1 -49.50 -17.81 -39.31
C MET A 1 -48.66 -17.19 -38.21
N ALA A 2 -49.33 -16.54 -37.25
CA ALA A 2 -48.73 -15.79 -36.14
C ALA A 2 -48.87 -16.60 -34.85
N GLN A 3 -47.88 -16.48 -33.94
CA GLN A 3 -47.91 -16.69 -32.47
C GLN A 3 -46.47 -16.98 -32.00
N ALA A 4 -45.97 -16.54 -30.85
CA ALA A 4 -46.43 -15.61 -29.83
C ALA A 4 -45.19 -15.14 -29.04
N ARG A 5 -45.15 -13.85 -28.67
CA ARG A 5 -44.17 -13.26 -27.75
C ARG A 5 -44.56 -13.59 -26.31
N GLY A 6 -43.61 -14.04 -25.49
CA GLY A 6 -43.75 -14.16 -24.04
C GLY A 6 -42.63 -13.39 -23.35
N SER A 7 -42.90 -12.15 -22.96
CA SER A 7 -42.01 -11.31 -22.15
C SER A 7 -42.28 -11.56 -20.66
N LEU A 8 -41.34 -12.18 -19.95
CA LEU A 8 -41.35 -12.27 -18.49
C LEU A 8 -40.65 -11.03 -17.93
N GLY A 9 -41.44 -10.10 -17.41
CA GLY A 9 -40.98 -8.98 -16.60
C GLY A 9 -40.60 -9.47 -15.20
N LEU A 10 -39.32 -9.32 -14.85
CA LEU A 10 -38.82 -9.48 -13.49
C LEU A 10 -39.10 -8.18 -12.72
N LEU A 11 -39.97 -8.30 -11.72
CA LEU A 11 -40.26 -7.29 -10.70
C LEU A 11 -39.08 -7.17 -9.74
N GLU A 12 -38.42 -6.01 -9.72
CA GLU A 12 -37.49 -5.64 -8.64
C GLU A 12 -38.26 -5.31 -7.35
N PRO A 13 -37.87 -5.87 -6.19
CA PRO A 13 -38.42 -5.47 -4.91
C PRO A 13 -37.84 -4.12 -4.47
N ARG A 14 -38.70 -3.10 -4.39
CA ARG A 14 -38.37 -1.81 -3.75
C ARG A 14 -38.23 -1.99 -2.25
N LEU A 15 -37.02 -1.80 -1.73
CA LEU A 15 -36.75 -1.69 -0.30
C LEU A 15 -37.29 -0.36 0.26
N PRO A 16 -37.82 -0.34 1.50
CA PRO A 16 -38.36 0.86 2.11
C PRO A 16 -37.25 1.86 2.51
N VAL A 17 -37.44 3.12 2.10
CA VAL A 17 -36.60 4.25 2.49
C VAL A 17 -36.92 4.65 3.95
N PRO A 18 -35.94 4.66 4.87
CA PRO A 18 -36.18 5.12 6.24
C PRO A 18 -36.35 6.66 6.29
N PRO A 19 -37.18 7.18 7.22
CA PRO A 19 -37.46 8.60 7.33
C PRO A 19 -36.25 9.40 7.84
N SER A 20 -35.93 10.46 7.11
CA SER A 20 -34.94 11.48 7.48
C SER A 20 -35.39 12.23 8.74
N ARG A 21 -34.81 11.90 9.90
CA ARG A 21 -34.92 12.71 11.12
C ARG A 21 -33.90 13.84 11.07
N ARG A 22 -34.37 15.07 10.88
CA ARG A 22 -33.60 16.30 11.17
C ARG A 22 -33.40 16.43 12.69
N PRO A 23 -32.17 16.59 13.21
CA PRO A 23 -31.99 17.06 14.57
C PRO A 23 -32.23 18.57 14.63
N GLY A 24 -33.09 18.97 15.56
CA GLY A 24 -33.39 20.36 15.87
C GLY A 24 -32.15 21.10 16.40
N ARG A 25 -32.01 22.35 15.94
CA ARG A 25 -31.15 23.35 16.57
C ARG A 25 -31.69 23.66 17.97
N THR A 26 -31.01 23.22 19.01
CA THR A 26 -31.11 23.82 20.34
C THR A 26 -29.91 24.74 20.54
N GLY A 27 -30.22 25.99 20.93
CA GLY A 27 -29.26 27.07 21.07
C GLY A 27 -28.29 26.87 22.24
N LEU A 28 -27.05 27.27 22.02
CA LEU A 28 -26.07 27.49 23.07
C LEU A 28 -26.10 28.98 23.49
N PRO A 29 -26.01 29.29 24.78
CA PRO A 29 -26.02 30.66 25.28
C PRO A 29 -24.73 31.40 24.96
N ALA A 30 -24.88 32.68 24.58
CA ALA A 30 -23.81 33.62 24.35
C ALA A 30 -23.03 33.90 25.65
N MET A 31 -21.78 33.47 25.70
CA MET A 31 -20.83 33.89 26.73
C MET A 31 -20.20 35.22 26.30
N LYS A 32 -20.62 36.31 26.93
CA LYS A 32 -20.02 37.64 26.79
C LYS A 32 -18.70 37.66 27.56
N LEU A 33 -17.57 37.61 26.85
CA LEU A 33 -16.27 37.94 27.41
C LEU A 33 -15.98 39.42 27.13
N GLN A 34 -16.08 40.25 28.17
CA GLN A 34 -15.55 41.61 28.13
C GLN A 34 -14.05 41.55 28.35
N LEU A 35 -13.28 42.00 27.36
CA LEU A 35 -11.88 42.37 27.56
C LEU A 35 -11.72 43.84 27.15
N ARG A 36 -11.59 44.69 28.16
CA ARG A 36 -11.27 46.12 28.03
C ARG A 36 -9.76 46.29 28.06
N ALA A 37 -9.28 47.16 27.15
CA ALA A 37 -8.10 48.04 27.25
C ALA A 37 -6.75 47.34 27.47
N ALA A 38 -5.60 47.82 27.01
CA ALA A 38 -5.10 48.88 26.15
C ALA A 38 -3.59 48.50 25.97
N ILE A 39 -2.74 49.37 25.39
CA ILE A 39 -1.24 49.33 25.32
C ILE A 39 -0.75 49.15 23.85
N PRO A 40 0.26 49.92 23.39
CA PRO A 40 0.01 51.05 22.50
C PRO A 40 0.76 50.90 21.16
N LEU A 41 0.51 51.88 20.29
CA LEU A 41 1.34 52.21 19.13
C LEU A 41 2.83 52.27 19.50
N LEU A 42 3.64 51.48 18.80
CA LEU A 42 5.03 51.77 18.51
C LEU A 42 5.26 51.51 17.02
N CYS A 43 5.16 52.60 16.23
CA CYS A 43 5.76 52.68 14.91
C CYS A 43 7.29 52.71 15.07
N GLY A 44 8.01 51.84 14.37
CA GLY A 44 9.46 51.89 14.32
C GLY A 44 10.11 50.78 13.50
N LEU A 45 10.29 51.06 12.20
CA LEU A 45 11.45 50.65 11.38
C LEU A 45 11.85 49.16 11.37
N SER A 46 11.43 48.43 10.32
CA SER A 46 12.34 47.55 9.56
C SER A 46 11.70 47.06 8.26
N ALA A 47 11.94 47.81 7.20
CA ALA A 47 11.79 47.34 5.82
C ALA A 47 12.97 46.42 5.47
N CYS A 48 12.90 45.14 5.84
CA CYS A 48 13.83 44.09 5.42
C CYS A 48 13.13 42.72 5.38
N ALA A 49 12.03 42.60 4.65
CA ALA A 49 11.37 41.30 4.45
C ALA A 49 10.74 41.21 3.06
N SER A 50 11.49 40.71 2.07
CA SER A 50 10.98 39.86 0.96
C SER A 50 12.01 39.73 -0.17
N ARG A 51 13.04 38.90 0.01
CA ARG A 51 13.83 38.38 -1.12
C ARG A 51 14.23 36.89 -1.01
N ARG A 52 13.70 36.13 -0.05
CA ARG A 52 14.02 34.68 0.11
C ARG A 52 12.95 33.71 -0.42
N GLY A 53 11.89 34.20 -1.07
CA GLY A 53 10.81 33.34 -1.60
C GLY A 53 10.92 32.95 -3.09
N ALA A 54 11.89 33.50 -3.84
CA ALA A 54 11.95 33.30 -5.29
C ALA A 54 12.84 32.13 -5.76
N ALA A 55 13.77 31.66 -4.91
CA ALA A 55 14.67 30.56 -5.26
C ALA A 55 14.01 29.18 -5.17
N HIS A 56 13.05 28.99 -4.24
CA HIS A 56 12.44 27.67 -4.02
C HIS A 56 11.39 27.27 -5.08
N ARG A 57 10.84 28.23 -5.84
CA ARG A 57 9.85 27.98 -6.90
C ARG A 57 10.46 27.60 -8.25
N ARG A 58 11.77 27.80 -8.48
CA ARG A 58 12.42 27.41 -9.74
C ARG A 58 12.81 25.93 -9.79
N GLY A 59 13.22 25.33 -8.66
CA GLY A 59 13.59 23.91 -8.60
C GLY A 59 12.44 22.94 -8.91
N GLY A 60 11.23 23.23 -8.40
CA GLY A 60 10.09 22.32 -8.57
C GLY A 60 9.57 22.18 -10.01
N ARG A 61 9.86 23.14 -10.91
CA ARG A 61 9.42 23.04 -12.32
C ARG A 61 10.37 22.18 -13.16
N GLU A 62 11.65 22.18 -12.83
CA GLU A 62 12.67 21.34 -13.48
C GLU A 62 12.54 19.89 -13.00
N GLU A 63 12.35 19.67 -11.69
CA GLU A 63 12.11 18.34 -11.12
C GLU A 63 10.84 17.68 -11.68
N LEU A 64 9.75 18.44 -11.83
CA LEU A 64 8.51 17.94 -12.45
C LEU A 64 8.69 17.62 -13.95
N GLN A 65 9.57 18.34 -14.65
CA GLN A 65 9.86 18.06 -16.07
C GLN A 65 10.73 16.82 -16.23
N THR A 66 11.72 16.62 -15.36
CA THR A 66 12.54 15.40 -15.33
C THR A 66 11.67 14.18 -15.01
N ALA A 67 10.86 14.25 -13.95
CA ALA A 67 9.95 13.16 -13.58
C ALA A 67 8.97 12.78 -14.71
N ARG A 68 8.53 13.76 -15.52
CA ARG A 68 7.67 13.49 -16.68
C ARG A 68 8.40 12.80 -17.84
N ARG A 69 9.68 13.12 -18.05
CA ARG A 69 10.49 12.46 -19.08
C ARG A 69 10.76 11.01 -18.69
N ASP A 70 11.14 10.80 -17.43
CA ASP A 70 11.43 9.47 -16.90
C ASP A 70 10.24 8.52 -17.07
N VAL A 71 9.01 8.98 -16.79
CA VAL A 71 7.79 8.17 -16.99
C VAL A 71 7.54 7.82 -18.47
N ALA A 72 7.83 8.73 -19.40
CA ALA A 72 7.63 8.46 -20.82
C ALA A 72 8.65 7.45 -21.35
N ASP A 73 9.90 7.57 -20.91
CA ASP A 73 10.97 6.65 -21.28
C ASP A 73 10.75 5.26 -20.64
N ASP A 74 10.31 5.21 -19.37
CA ASP A 74 9.94 3.96 -18.68
C ASP A 74 8.82 3.23 -19.43
N LEU A 75 7.76 3.94 -19.83
CA LEU A 75 6.66 3.35 -20.59
C LEU A 75 7.10 2.84 -21.97
N PHE A 76 7.93 3.61 -22.69
CA PHE A 76 8.46 3.20 -23.99
C PHE A 76 9.32 1.93 -23.88
N ASN A 77 10.21 1.89 -22.90
CA ASN A 77 11.05 0.72 -22.63
C ASN A 77 10.20 -0.49 -22.28
N CYS A 78 9.20 -0.31 -21.41
CA CYS A 78 8.25 -1.38 -21.08
C CYS A 78 7.58 -1.93 -22.33
N ILE A 79 7.06 -1.07 -23.22
CA ILE A 79 6.36 -1.50 -24.44
C ILE A 79 7.31 -2.29 -25.35
N ASN A 80 8.57 -1.86 -25.46
CA ASN A 80 9.56 -2.54 -26.28
C ASN A 80 9.89 -3.94 -25.75
N VAL A 81 10.18 -4.05 -24.44
CA VAL A 81 10.45 -5.36 -23.78
C VAL A 81 9.21 -6.25 -23.85
N THR A 82 8.05 -5.72 -23.51
CA THR A 82 6.78 -6.45 -23.49
C THR A 82 6.36 -6.90 -24.89
N GLY A 83 6.62 -6.10 -25.92
CA GLY A 83 6.39 -6.49 -27.32
C GLY A 83 7.20 -7.72 -27.75
N GLY A 84 8.31 -8.01 -27.07
CA GLY A 84 9.12 -9.21 -27.30
C GLY A 84 8.45 -10.51 -26.82
N PHE A 85 7.63 -10.46 -25.77
CA PHE A 85 7.00 -11.66 -25.19
C PHE A 85 5.46 -11.69 -25.33
N LEU A 86 4.79 -10.55 -25.39
CA LEU A 86 3.37 -10.45 -25.76
C LEU A 86 3.24 -10.30 -27.27
N GLY A 87 3.26 -11.43 -27.99
CA GLY A 87 3.03 -11.49 -29.45
C GLY A 87 1.61 -11.10 -29.91
N GLY A 88 0.84 -10.37 -29.10
CA GLY A 88 -0.54 -9.97 -29.35
C GLY A 88 -1.37 -9.83 -28.07
N ALA A 89 -2.63 -9.46 -28.24
CA ALA A 89 -3.59 -9.35 -27.14
C ALA A 89 -3.77 -10.72 -26.45
N SER A 90 -3.56 -10.77 -25.14
CA SER A 90 -3.62 -11.99 -24.33
C SER A 90 -4.59 -11.82 -23.15
N SER A 91 -5.12 -12.92 -22.61
CA SER A 91 -5.85 -12.87 -21.34
C SER A 91 -4.90 -12.41 -20.20
N ARG A 92 -5.46 -12.07 -19.04
CA ARG A 92 -4.67 -11.73 -17.86
C ARG A 92 -3.71 -12.86 -17.48
N GLU A 93 -4.22 -14.08 -17.39
CA GLU A 93 -3.47 -15.26 -16.97
C GLU A 93 -2.35 -15.58 -17.98
N ASP A 94 -2.65 -15.50 -19.28
CA ASP A 94 -1.66 -15.71 -20.34
C ASP A 94 -0.59 -14.61 -20.35
N ALA A 95 -0.97 -13.34 -20.11
CA ALA A 95 -0.04 -12.23 -20.05
C ALA A 95 0.93 -12.38 -18.87
N ILE A 96 0.43 -12.75 -17.69
CA ILE A 96 1.25 -13.05 -16.51
C ILE A 96 2.20 -14.21 -16.83
N SER A 97 1.67 -15.33 -17.37
CA SER A 97 2.48 -16.50 -17.68
C SER A 97 3.61 -16.17 -18.66
N LYS A 98 3.33 -15.42 -19.73
CA LYS A 98 4.34 -15.01 -20.72
C LYS A 98 5.39 -14.08 -20.13
N ALA A 99 4.97 -13.14 -19.28
CA ALA A 99 5.90 -12.25 -18.58
C ALA A 99 6.86 -13.05 -17.68
N VAL A 100 6.34 -13.99 -16.90
CA VAL A 100 7.17 -14.84 -16.02
C VAL A 100 8.13 -15.72 -16.84
N SER A 101 7.64 -16.36 -17.91
CA SER A 101 8.51 -17.16 -18.79
C SER A 101 9.60 -16.31 -19.46
N PHE A 102 9.33 -15.03 -19.76
CA PHE A 102 10.34 -14.10 -20.24
C PHE A 102 11.39 -13.82 -19.16
N CYS A 103 10.98 -13.52 -17.92
CA CYS A 103 11.90 -13.33 -16.79
C CYS A 103 12.80 -14.55 -16.58
N GLU A 104 12.24 -15.75 -16.54
CA GLU A 104 12.99 -16.99 -16.31
C GLU A 104 13.98 -17.31 -17.45
N GLY A 105 13.71 -16.82 -18.65
CA GLY A 105 14.56 -16.97 -19.83
C GLY A 105 15.65 -15.91 -19.96
N ASP A 106 15.61 -14.85 -19.15
CA ASP A 106 16.56 -13.74 -19.20
C ASP A 106 17.88 -14.14 -18.52
N LYS A 107 18.95 -14.14 -19.32
CA LYS A 107 20.30 -14.55 -18.89
C LYS A 107 21.08 -13.41 -18.25
N ASP A 108 20.60 -12.17 -18.39
CA ASP A 108 21.25 -10.99 -17.84
C ASP A 108 20.76 -10.69 -16.41
N LEU A 109 19.75 -11.42 -15.93
CA LEU A 109 19.33 -11.41 -14.53
C LEU A 109 20.34 -12.14 -13.64
N ALA A 110 20.91 -11.42 -12.68
CA ALA A 110 21.88 -11.97 -11.73
C ALA A 110 21.31 -13.12 -10.87
N GLU A 111 20.04 -13.00 -10.44
CA GLU A 111 19.38 -13.98 -9.58
C GLU A 111 17.93 -14.26 -10.03
N PRO A 112 17.70 -15.00 -11.14
CA PRO A 112 16.36 -15.25 -11.66
C PRO A 112 15.45 -15.97 -10.65
N THR A 113 16.02 -16.85 -9.83
CA THR A 113 15.28 -17.61 -8.80
C THR A 113 14.75 -16.72 -7.67
N LEU A 114 15.35 -15.54 -7.47
CA LEU A 114 14.87 -14.56 -6.50
C LEU A 114 13.98 -13.50 -7.20
N ALA A 115 14.41 -12.99 -8.35
CA ALA A 115 13.70 -11.90 -9.04
C ALA A 115 12.37 -12.32 -9.65
N CYS A 116 12.30 -13.48 -10.33
CA CYS A 116 11.09 -13.84 -11.09
C CYS A 116 9.84 -14.11 -10.24
N PRO A 117 9.93 -14.69 -9.02
CA PRO A 117 8.79 -14.76 -8.11
C PRO A 117 8.23 -13.38 -7.73
N HIS A 118 9.09 -12.43 -7.38
CA HIS A 118 8.69 -11.06 -7.04
C HIS A 118 8.15 -10.31 -8.26
N PHE A 119 8.77 -10.51 -9.43
CA PHE A 119 8.25 -9.96 -10.68
C PHE A 119 6.85 -10.49 -11.01
N LYS A 120 6.63 -11.81 -10.82
CA LYS A 120 5.32 -12.42 -11.00
C LYS A 120 4.27 -11.78 -10.11
N GLU A 121 4.56 -11.58 -8.82
CA GLU A 121 3.63 -10.94 -7.90
C GLU A 121 3.35 -9.50 -8.32
N ALA A 122 4.40 -8.73 -8.60
CA ALA A 122 4.29 -7.34 -9.05
C ALA A 122 3.33 -7.19 -10.26
N VAL A 123 3.50 -8.03 -11.30
CA VAL A 123 2.64 -8.04 -12.49
C VAL A 123 1.24 -8.55 -12.16
N SER A 124 1.11 -9.63 -11.39
CA SER A 124 -0.19 -10.22 -11.06
C SER A 124 -1.07 -9.22 -10.30
N ARG A 125 -0.51 -8.55 -9.28
CA ARG A 125 -1.21 -7.53 -8.49
C ARG A 125 -1.62 -6.32 -9.34
N ALA A 126 -0.77 -5.89 -10.26
CA ALA A 126 -1.11 -4.81 -11.19
C ALA A 126 -2.30 -5.16 -12.08
N LEU A 127 -2.28 -6.33 -12.72
CA LEU A 127 -3.34 -6.76 -13.65
C LEU A 127 -4.62 -7.19 -12.93
N GLU A 128 -4.56 -7.52 -11.64
CA GLU A 128 -5.74 -7.79 -10.82
C GLU A 128 -6.70 -6.60 -10.70
N LEU A 129 -6.17 -5.37 -10.79
CA LEU A 129 -6.94 -4.12 -10.69
C LEU A 129 -7.74 -3.81 -11.95
N GLU A 130 -7.45 -4.47 -13.04
CA GLU A 130 -8.11 -4.30 -14.32
C GLU A 130 -9.38 -5.18 -14.42
N PRO A 131 -10.28 -4.91 -15.39
CA PRO A 131 -11.40 -5.82 -15.67
C PRO A 131 -10.93 -7.24 -16.01
N LYS A 132 -11.68 -8.26 -15.56
CA LYS A 132 -11.32 -9.69 -15.75
C LYS A 132 -11.30 -10.12 -17.21
N ASP A 133 -12.14 -9.50 -18.03
CA ASP A 133 -12.31 -9.75 -19.45
C ASP A 133 -11.44 -8.85 -20.34
N LYS A 134 -10.64 -7.96 -19.75
CA LYS A 134 -9.69 -7.12 -20.50
C LYS A 134 -8.60 -8.00 -21.11
N LEU A 135 -8.39 -7.86 -22.42
CA LEU A 135 -7.23 -8.41 -23.11
C LEU A 135 -6.09 -7.40 -23.08
N PHE A 136 -4.87 -7.91 -22.89
CA PHE A 136 -3.66 -7.12 -22.76
C PHE A 136 -2.77 -7.29 -23.98
N ASP A 137 -2.59 -6.21 -24.74
CA ASP A 137 -1.45 -6.03 -25.63
C ASP A 137 -0.27 -5.39 -24.87
N ALA A 138 0.88 -5.23 -25.54
CA ALA A 138 2.07 -4.68 -24.89
C ALA A 138 1.84 -3.29 -24.27
N LYS A 139 1.05 -2.44 -24.95
CA LYS A 139 0.77 -1.09 -24.47
C LYS A 139 -0.12 -1.11 -23.23
N SER A 140 -1.26 -1.79 -23.28
CA SER A 140 -2.22 -1.85 -22.17
C SER A 140 -1.68 -2.63 -20.97
N PHE A 141 -0.80 -3.62 -21.20
CA PHE A 141 -0.04 -4.27 -20.13
C PHE A 141 0.85 -3.26 -19.42
N CYS A 142 1.70 -2.54 -20.16
CA CYS A 142 2.62 -1.56 -19.59
C CYS A 142 1.91 -0.39 -18.92
N GLU A 143 0.82 0.12 -19.48
CA GLU A 143 0.03 1.17 -18.83
C GLU A 143 -0.49 0.71 -17.46
N ALA A 144 -0.92 -0.54 -17.32
CA ALA A 144 -1.41 -1.08 -16.06
C ALA A 144 -0.26 -1.32 -15.05
N THR A 145 0.84 -1.95 -15.49
CA THR A 145 1.97 -2.27 -14.61
C THR A 145 2.73 -1.03 -14.17
N GLU A 146 3.05 -0.11 -15.08
CA GLU A 146 3.74 1.16 -14.75
C GLU A 146 2.90 2.01 -13.79
N ALA A 147 1.60 2.13 -14.05
CA ALA A 147 0.71 2.87 -13.15
C ALA A 147 0.71 2.25 -11.74
N TYR A 148 0.69 0.92 -11.64
CA TYR A 148 0.78 0.23 -10.35
C TYR A 148 2.13 0.49 -9.66
N MET A 149 3.26 0.33 -10.35
CA MET A 149 4.59 0.55 -9.77
C MET A 149 4.80 1.98 -9.29
N ILE A 150 4.31 2.97 -10.04
CA ILE A 150 4.34 4.39 -9.63
C ILE A 150 3.59 4.59 -8.31
N ASN A 151 2.45 3.92 -8.12
CA ASN A 151 1.72 3.97 -6.86
C ASN A 151 2.50 3.30 -5.72
N ILE A 152 3.05 2.11 -5.96
CA ILE A 152 3.78 1.34 -4.95
C ILE A 152 5.07 2.02 -4.49
N ARG A 153 5.75 2.82 -5.33
CA ARG A 153 6.83 3.73 -4.91
C ARG A 153 6.43 4.67 -3.76
N GLY A 154 5.13 4.90 -3.56
CA GLY A 154 4.57 5.67 -2.47
C GLY A 154 4.46 4.93 -1.14
N ALA A 155 4.57 3.59 -1.09
CA ALA A 155 4.26 2.80 0.10
C ALA A 155 5.03 3.23 1.36
N SER A 156 6.29 3.65 1.25
CA SER A 156 7.08 4.09 2.41
C SER A 156 6.67 5.46 2.99
N ARG A 157 5.71 6.17 2.39
CA ARG A 157 5.38 7.56 2.75
C ARG A 157 4.22 7.69 3.74
N VAL A 158 3.83 6.63 4.46
CA VAL A 158 2.80 6.74 5.52
C VAL A 158 3.34 7.56 6.68
N PRO A 159 2.72 8.72 7.00
CA PRO A 159 3.15 9.57 8.09
C PRO A 159 3.21 8.82 9.41
N ARG A 160 4.25 9.09 10.21
CA ARG A 160 4.46 8.51 11.55
C ARG A 160 4.67 6.99 11.57
N THR A 161 4.62 6.31 10.43
CA THR A 161 4.85 4.86 10.35
C THR A 161 6.32 4.52 10.13
N GLY A 162 7.05 5.29 9.34
CA GLY A 162 8.47 5.05 9.10
C GLY A 162 9.15 6.11 8.23
N LYS A 163 10.39 5.82 7.84
CA LYS A 163 11.22 6.67 6.98
C LYS A 163 12.09 5.80 6.06
N GLY A 164 12.55 6.39 4.96
CA GLY A 164 13.44 5.72 4.00
C GLY A 164 12.74 5.33 2.69
N ALA A 165 13.55 4.85 1.75
CA ALA A 165 13.06 4.22 0.52
C ALA A 165 12.64 2.77 0.80
N LEU A 166 11.83 2.15 -0.06
CA LEU A 166 11.23 0.82 0.16
C LEU A 166 12.22 -0.22 0.74
N LEU A 167 13.33 -0.51 0.06
CA LEU A 167 14.34 -1.49 0.49
C LEU A 167 15.18 -1.07 1.71
N ASN A 168 15.12 0.20 2.12
CA ASN A 168 15.82 0.73 3.29
C ASN A 168 14.83 1.38 4.27
N PHE A 169 13.61 0.86 4.31
CA PHE A 169 12.56 1.40 5.14
C PHE A 169 12.80 1.02 6.60
N GLU A 170 12.72 2.02 7.47
CA GLU A 170 12.79 1.85 8.91
C GLU A 170 11.47 2.26 9.53
N VAL A 171 10.84 1.33 10.26
CA VAL A 171 9.65 1.61 11.06
C VAL A 171 10.01 2.65 12.13
N SER A 172 9.20 3.69 12.25
CA SER A 172 9.40 4.77 13.22
C SER A 172 8.91 4.35 14.60
N ASP A 173 9.60 4.77 15.65
CA ASP A 173 9.15 4.64 17.04
C ASP A 173 7.76 5.28 17.28
N HIS A 174 7.36 6.24 16.43
CA HIS A 174 6.04 6.86 16.48
C HIS A 174 4.92 5.96 15.97
N CYS A 175 5.23 4.91 15.21
CA CYS A 175 4.24 3.99 14.67
C CYS A 175 3.48 3.32 15.80
N THR A 176 4.20 2.72 16.75
CA THR A 176 3.63 2.01 17.90
C THR A 176 2.70 2.92 18.70
N THR A 177 3.11 4.16 18.93
CA THR A 177 2.29 5.15 19.65
C THR A 177 1.01 5.50 18.88
N ALA A 178 1.11 5.70 17.56
CA ALA A 178 -0.04 6.03 16.72
C ALA A 178 -1.02 4.85 16.61
N VAL A 179 -0.51 3.63 16.45
CA VAL A 179 -1.30 2.40 16.39
C VAL A 179 -2.00 2.14 17.72
N ALA A 180 -1.28 2.22 18.84
CA ALA A 180 -1.86 2.05 20.18
C ALA A 180 -2.96 3.09 20.48
N ALA A 181 -2.78 4.34 20.05
CA ALA A 181 -3.78 5.37 20.24
C ALA A 181 -5.05 5.13 19.40
N ALA A 182 -4.95 4.46 18.26
CA ALA A 182 -6.05 4.29 17.32
C ALA A 182 -7.10 3.25 17.77
N PHE A 183 -6.74 2.30 18.63
CA PHE A 183 -7.67 1.32 19.19
C PHE A 183 -7.77 1.36 20.73
N ALA A 184 -7.30 2.43 21.36
CA ALA A 184 -7.53 2.65 22.79
C ALA A 184 -9.04 2.64 23.13
N PRO A 185 -9.45 2.09 24.29
CA PRO A 185 -8.62 1.69 25.43
C PRO A 185 -8.01 0.27 25.32
N ASP A 186 -8.28 -0.46 24.23
CA ASP A 186 -7.75 -1.80 24.05
C ASP A 186 -6.23 -1.77 23.86
N LYS A 187 -5.55 -2.83 24.32
CA LYS A 187 -4.08 -2.96 24.23
C LYS A 187 -3.63 -3.78 23.02
N THR A 188 -4.55 -4.50 22.41
CA THR A 188 -4.32 -5.37 21.25
C THR A 188 -5.51 -5.23 20.31
N LEU A 189 -5.28 -5.54 19.03
CA LEU A 189 -6.32 -5.61 18.01
C LEU A 189 -6.51 -7.06 17.57
N ALA A 190 -7.74 -7.52 17.40
CA ALA A 190 -7.99 -8.83 16.84
C ALA A 190 -7.32 -8.96 15.46
N SER A 191 -6.62 -10.07 15.20
CA SER A 191 -5.81 -10.23 13.97
C SER A 191 -6.67 -10.12 12.70
N SER A 192 -7.93 -10.56 12.77
CA SER A 192 -8.92 -10.40 11.70
C SER A 192 -9.29 -8.95 11.38
N SER A 193 -9.04 -8.01 12.29
CA SER A 193 -9.31 -6.58 12.13
C SER A 193 -8.10 -5.78 11.65
N VAL A 194 -6.90 -6.38 11.67
CA VAL A 194 -5.63 -5.73 11.27
C VAL A 194 -5.63 -5.29 9.79
N PRO A 195 -6.18 -6.06 8.83
CA PRO A 195 -6.25 -5.60 7.45
C PRO A 195 -7.06 -4.31 7.27
N ASP A 196 -8.26 -4.28 7.85
CA ASP A 196 -9.16 -3.12 7.77
C ASP A 196 -8.60 -1.92 8.53
N PHE A 197 -7.89 -2.18 9.63
CA PHE A 197 -7.13 -1.17 10.35
C PHE A 197 -6.07 -0.52 9.45
N TRP A 198 -5.21 -1.30 8.79
CA TRP A 198 -4.16 -0.76 7.93
C TRP A 198 -4.71 0.01 6.74
N TYR A 199 -5.79 -0.49 6.13
CA TYR A 199 -6.49 0.24 5.08
C TYR A 199 -6.95 1.63 5.57
N ALA A 200 -7.64 1.68 6.72
CA ALA A 200 -8.14 2.92 7.29
C ALA A 200 -7.00 3.88 7.68
N MET A 201 -5.94 3.35 8.30
CA MET A 201 -4.76 4.12 8.68
C MET A 201 -4.05 4.70 7.46
N CYS A 202 -3.85 3.89 6.42
CA CYS A 202 -3.19 4.29 5.17
C CYS A 202 -3.97 5.40 4.45
N MET A 203 -5.29 5.26 4.36
CA MET A 203 -6.15 6.28 3.72
C MET A 203 -6.17 7.59 4.52
N ASN A 204 -6.24 7.51 5.86
CA ASN A 204 -6.62 8.64 6.72
C ASN A 204 -5.90 8.70 8.08
N GLN A 205 -4.59 8.95 8.11
CA GLN A 205 -3.80 9.06 9.36
C GLN A 205 -4.29 10.16 10.33
N ASP A 206 -4.93 11.23 9.84
CA ASP A 206 -5.36 12.37 10.68
C ASP A 206 -6.85 12.34 11.03
N CYS A 207 -7.59 11.32 10.59
CA CYS A 207 -9.02 11.22 10.83
C CYS A 207 -9.35 10.25 11.98
N ALA A 208 -8.39 10.10 12.90
CA ALA A 208 -8.31 9.14 13.99
C ALA A 208 -9.38 9.28 15.09
N HIS A 209 -10.65 9.42 14.71
CA HIS A 209 -11.80 9.27 15.58
C HIS A 209 -12.82 8.21 15.11
N PHE A 210 -12.52 7.38 14.10
CA PHE A 210 -13.52 6.48 13.50
C PHE A 210 -13.07 5.07 13.19
N LEU A 211 -13.29 4.18 14.16
CA LEU A 211 -14.09 2.96 13.98
C LEU A 211 -15.07 2.95 15.18
N PRO A 212 -16.40 2.74 15.07
CA PRO A 212 -17.22 2.22 13.98
C PRO A 212 -18.34 3.20 13.55
N SER A 213 -18.17 3.84 12.41
CA SER A 213 -19.29 4.39 11.63
C SER A 213 -18.79 4.57 10.21
N ARG A 214 -19.33 3.77 9.28
CA ARG A 214 -19.06 3.86 7.83
C ARG A 214 -19.45 5.21 7.20
N ALA A 215 -19.81 6.22 8.01
CA ALA A 215 -20.37 7.50 7.55
C ALA A 215 -19.70 8.76 8.13
N LYS A 216 -18.73 8.68 9.06
CA LYS A 216 -18.03 9.89 9.52
C LYS A 216 -16.69 10.07 8.82
N TRP A 217 -16.78 10.80 7.71
CA TRP A 217 -15.67 11.39 6.99
C TRP A 217 -14.96 12.40 7.91
N CYS A 218 -13.64 12.50 7.73
CA CYS A 218 -12.77 13.45 8.39
C CYS A 218 -13.44 14.83 8.57
N ASN A 219 -13.36 15.42 9.77
CA ASN A 219 -13.82 16.80 10.00
C ASN A 219 -12.96 17.85 9.25
N VAL A 220 -11.88 17.41 8.60
CA VAL A 220 -10.99 18.21 7.77
C VAL A 220 -11.04 17.68 6.34
N HIS A 221 -11.29 18.57 5.38
CA HIS A 221 -11.12 18.30 3.95
C HIS A 221 -9.62 18.14 3.68
N ARG A 222 -9.12 16.90 3.71
CA ARG A 222 -7.75 16.55 3.36
C ARG A 222 -7.78 15.45 2.32
N GLU A 223 -6.94 15.57 1.31
CA GLU A 223 -6.73 14.50 0.34
C GLU A 223 -6.18 13.26 1.05
N PRO A 224 -6.54 12.05 0.58
CA PRO A 224 -6.00 10.81 1.15
C PRO A 224 -4.47 10.87 1.07
N THR A 225 -3.83 10.33 2.11
CA THR A 225 -2.36 10.43 2.22
C THR A 225 -1.66 9.57 1.17
N HIS A 226 -2.35 8.53 0.71
CA HIS A 226 -1.90 7.56 -0.28
C HIS A 226 -2.97 7.27 -1.32
N SER A 227 -2.57 6.66 -2.42
CA SER A 227 -3.55 6.13 -3.37
C SER A 227 -4.25 4.91 -2.80
N VAL A 228 -5.49 4.68 -3.26
CA VAL A 228 -6.29 3.49 -2.90
C VAL A 228 -5.53 2.21 -3.21
N VAL A 229 -4.70 2.21 -4.26
CA VAL A 229 -3.86 1.07 -4.67
C VAL A 229 -2.91 0.65 -3.55
N VAL A 230 -2.17 1.58 -2.95
CA VAL A 230 -1.22 1.29 -1.87
C VAL A 230 -1.97 0.76 -0.63
N CYS A 231 -3.10 1.37 -0.29
CA CYS A 231 -3.84 0.97 0.91
C CYS A 231 -4.52 -0.39 0.76
N GLU A 232 -5.06 -0.73 -0.42
CA GLU A 232 -5.56 -2.08 -0.70
C GLU A 232 -4.41 -3.10 -0.75
N ALA A 233 -3.24 -2.74 -1.28
CA ALA A 233 -2.07 -3.61 -1.25
C ALA A 233 -1.65 -3.94 0.19
N ALA A 234 -1.56 -2.93 1.07
CA ALA A 234 -1.27 -3.11 2.49
C ALA A 234 -2.33 -3.99 3.19
N ARG A 235 -3.61 -3.79 2.86
CA ARG A 235 -4.72 -4.60 3.38
C ARG A 235 -4.58 -6.06 2.97
N ARG A 236 -4.32 -6.33 1.69
CA ARG A 236 -4.16 -7.70 1.18
C ARG A 236 -2.95 -8.39 1.80
N PHE A 237 -1.82 -7.71 1.86
CA PHE A 237 -0.63 -8.23 2.55
C PHE A 237 -0.95 -8.59 4.00
N ALA A 238 -1.66 -7.72 4.72
CA ALA A 238 -2.09 -8.02 6.08
C ALA A 238 -3.07 -9.21 6.15
N ILE A 239 -3.95 -9.44 5.17
CA ILE A 239 -4.82 -10.63 5.12
C ILE A 239 -3.98 -11.91 5.04
N ASP A 240 -2.96 -11.90 4.18
CA ASP A 240 -2.11 -13.06 3.93
C ASP A 240 -1.26 -13.39 5.17
N GLU A 241 -0.68 -12.37 5.82
CA GLU A 241 0.22 -12.56 6.97
C GLU A 241 -0.50 -12.79 8.30
N VAL A 242 -1.68 -12.21 8.55
CA VAL A 242 -2.39 -12.42 9.83
C VAL A 242 -2.86 -13.87 10.00
N VAL A 243 -2.99 -14.62 8.91
CA VAL A 243 -3.30 -16.06 8.95
C VAL A 243 -2.13 -16.86 9.52
N VAL A 244 -0.90 -16.39 9.33
CA VAL A 244 0.32 -17.00 9.86
C VAL A 244 0.50 -16.66 11.35
N HIS A 245 -0.01 -15.51 11.79
CA HIS A 245 0.00 -15.11 13.20
C HIS A 245 -1.08 -15.85 14.01
N GLU A 246 -0.70 -16.96 14.65
CA GLU A 246 -1.58 -17.80 15.48
C GLU A 246 -2.21 -17.08 16.69
N SER A 247 -1.64 -15.95 17.10
CA SER A 247 -2.20 -15.11 18.15
C SER A 247 -3.43 -14.40 17.60
N GLY A 248 -4.64 -14.80 18.03
CA GLY A 248 -5.90 -14.16 17.61
C GLY A 248 -6.03 -12.65 17.90
N ALA A 249 -5.01 -12.05 18.52
CA ALA A 249 -4.83 -10.60 18.64
C ALA A 249 -3.35 -10.22 18.46
N MET A 250 -3.10 -9.01 17.95
CA MET A 250 -1.78 -8.43 17.70
C MET A 250 -1.57 -7.16 18.54
N SER A 251 -0.35 -6.97 19.05
CA SER A 251 0.08 -5.75 19.73
C SER A 251 0.40 -4.62 18.73
N PRO A 252 0.46 -3.35 19.18
CA PRO A 252 0.87 -2.24 18.32
C PRO A 252 2.23 -2.47 17.63
N GLU A 253 3.19 -3.07 18.34
CA GLU A 253 4.52 -3.38 17.81
C GLU A 253 4.45 -4.40 16.67
N GLN A 254 3.66 -5.46 16.85
CA GLN A 254 3.48 -6.49 15.81
C GLN A 254 2.78 -5.90 14.57
N ILE A 255 1.77 -5.07 14.78
CA ILE A 255 1.05 -4.39 13.68
C ILE A 255 2.01 -3.47 12.90
N CYS A 256 2.86 -2.70 13.59
CA CYS A 256 3.88 -1.85 12.97
C CYS A 256 4.97 -2.64 12.26
N ALA A 257 5.43 -3.77 12.83
CA ALA A 257 6.39 -4.67 12.20
C ALA A 257 5.83 -5.25 10.89
N LEU A 258 4.57 -5.70 10.90
CA LEU A 258 3.87 -6.21 9.73
C LEU A 258 3.85 -5.18 8.58
N TYR A 259 3.68 -3.89 8.90
CA TYR A 259 3.76 -2.85 7.87
C TYR A 259 5.17 -2.61 7.36
N GLY A 260 6.18 -2.75 8.22
CA GLY A 260 7.58 -2.75 7.80
C GLY A 260 7.87 -3.84 6.77
N GLU A 261 7.39 -5.06 7.04
CA GLU A 261 7.51 -6.21 6.15
C GLU A 261 6.77 -5.97 4.82
N PHE A 262 5.57 -5.38 4.85
CA PHE A 262 4.84 -4.96 3.65
C PHE A 262 5.68 -4.01 2.78
N VAL A 263 6.26 -2.95 3.37
CA VAL A 263 7.04 -1.96 2.61
C VAL A 263 8.31 -2.58 2.02
N GLU A 264 8.94 -3.48 2.76
CA GLU A 264 10.11 -4.22 2.30
C GLU A 264 9.76 -5.13 1.11
N GLU A 265 8.69 -5.92 1.20
CA GLU A 265 8.20 -6.81 0.14
C GLU A 265 7.87 -6.02 -1.13
N MET A 266 7.14 -4.91 -1.00
CA MET A 266 6.85 -4.00 -2.11
C MET A 266 8.11 -3.42 -2.74
N GLY A 267 9.18 -3.25 -1.96
CA GLY A 267 10.50 -2.88 -2.45
C GLY A 267 11.14 -3.96 -3.31
N MET A 268 11.02 -5.23 -2.91
CA MET A 268 11.52 -6.37 -3.67
C MET A 268 10.75 -6.53 -5.00
N ASP A 269 9.42 -6.44 -4.95
CA ASP A 269 8.54 -6.50 -6.12
C ASP A 269 8.85 -5.40 -7.14
N LEU A 270 8.99 -4.15 -6.67
CA LEU A 270 9.36 -3.03 -7.53
C LEU A 270 10.76 -3.23 -8.13
N SER A 271 11.73 -3.65 -7.32
CA SER A 271 13.10 -3.87 -7.77
C SER A 271 13.17 -4.97 -8.85
N ALA A 272 12.46 -6.07 -8.65
CA ALA A 272 12.37 -7.15 -9.62
C ALA A 272 11.71 -6.68 -10.93
N TYR A 273 10.63 -5.89 -10.84
CA TYR A 273 9.99 -5.27 -12.00
C TYR A 273 10.93 -4.37 -12.78
N GLU A 274 11.62 -3.44 -12.10
CA GLU A 274 12.55 -2.52 -12.75
C GLU A 274 13.74 -3.24 -13.40
N GLN A 275 14.19 -4.34 -12.80
CA GLN A 275 15.24 -5.17 -13.35
C GLN A 275 14.81 -5.85 -14.66
N VAL A 276 13.63 -6.49 -14.68
CA VAL A 276 13.13 -7.23 -15.85
C VAL A 276 12.67 -6.29 -16.96
N VAL A 277 11.95 -5.22 -16.63
CA VAL A 277 11.26 -4.36 -17.61
C VAL A 277 12.14 -3.21 -18.10
N HIS A 278 13.01 -2.67 -17.24
CA HIS A 278 13.86 -1.53 -17.58
C HIS A 278 15.35 -1.87 -17.66
N GLY A 279 15.76 -3.12 -17.38
CA GLY A 279 17.18 -3.49 -17.33
C GLY A 279 17.95 -2.71 -16.27
N ARG A 280 17.27 -2.13 -15.27
CA ARG A 280 17.92 -1.35 -14.22
C ARG A 280 18.39 -2.29 -13.13
N HIS A 281 19.71 -2.38 -12.95
CA HIS A 281 20.27 -2.96 -11.73
C HIS A 281 20.15 -1.91 -10.62
N THR A 282 19.04 -1.92 -9.90
CA THR A 282 18.95 -1.22 -8.62
C THR A 282 19.99 -1.81 -7.67
N HIS A 283 20.66 -0.94 -6.90
CA HIS A 283 21.68 -1.34 -5.92
C HIS A 283 21.19 -2.54 -5.10
N GLU A 284 22.01 -3.61 -5.08
CA GLU A 284 21.73 -4.82 -4.31
C GLU A 284 21.22 -4.43 -2.90
N PRO A 285 20.06 -4.93 -2.47
CA PRO A 285 19.62 -4.73 -1.10
C PRO A 285 20.73 -5.25 -0.18
N LYS A 286 21.14 -4.45 0.82
CA LYS A 286 22.09 -4.92 1.83
C LYS A 286 21.47 -6.10 2.56
N GLN A 287 21.81 -7.30 2.12
CA GLN A 287 21.17 -8.58 2.44
C GLN A 287 21.30 -8.99 3.93
N GLU A 288 22.02 -8.23 4.75
CA GLU A 288 22.39 -8.60 6.12
C GLU A 288 21.25 -8.52 7.16
N ARG A 289 20.14 -7.82 6.90
CA ARG A 289 19.07 -7.65 7.92
C ARG A 289 17.81 -8.52 7.74
N SER A 290 17.38 -8.83 6.53
CA SER A 290 16.07 -9.47 6.31
C SER A 290 16.05 -10.99 6.57
N GLN A 291 17.19 -11.67 6.42
CA GLN A 291 17.27 -13.12 6.70
C GLN A 291 17.05 -13.46 8.18
N GLY A 292 17.27 -12.52 9.10
CA GLY A 292 17.10 -12.75 10.54
C GLY A 292 15.64 -12.97 10.96
N HIS A 293 14.71 -12.19 10.40
CA HIS A 293 13.28 -12.26 10.75
C HIS A 293 12.55 -13.40 10.02
N ARG A 294 12.78 -13.59 8.72
CA ARG A 294 12.18 -14.72 7.97
C ARG A 294 12.61 -16.08 8.50
N ARG A 295 13.86 -16.23 8.98
CA ARG A 295 14.32 -17.46 9.64
C ARG A 295 13.62 -17.72 10.98
N ALA A 296 13.19 -16.69 11.70
CA ALA A 296 12.46 -16.86 12.95
C ALA A 296 11.04 -17.39 12.69
N LEU A 297 10.33 -16.84 11.69
CA LEU A 297 8.99 -17.29 11.30
C LEU A 297 9.02 -18.68 10.66
N ALA A 298 9.94 -18.95 9.73
CA ALA A 298 10.09 -20.27 9.12
C ALA A 298 10.47 -21.36 10.13
N ARG A 299 11.30 -21.03 11.15
CA ARG A 299 11.57 -21.94 12.27
C ARG A 299 10.31 -22.24 13.06
N SER A 300 9.49 -21.23 13.36
CA SER A 300 8.23 -21.43 14.10
C SER A 300 7.25 -22.35 13.35
N VAL A 301 7.08 -22.15 12.03
CA VAL A 301 6.21 -22.99 11.20
C VAL A 301 6.76 -24.42 11.05
N THR A 302 8.07 -24.58 10.87
CA THR A 302 8.69 -25.92 10.75
C THR A 302 8.60 -26.68 12.07
N THR A 303 8.84 -26.02 13.20
CA THR A 303 8.68 -26.61 14.54
C THR A 303 7.22 -27.01 14.78
N LEU A 304 6.26 -26.18 14.38
CA LEU A 304 4.83 -26.50 14.51
C LEU A 304 4.43 -27.69 13.62
N LEU A 305 4.88 -27.73 12.36
CA LEU A 305 4.62 -28.84 11.47
C LEU A 305 5.19 -30.15 12.01
N LEU A 306 6.40 -30.11 12.59
CA LEU A 306 7.05 -31.25 13.24
C LEU A 306 6.32 -31.68 14.53
N VAL A 307 5.78 -30.74 15.30
CA VAL A 307 4.94 -31.02 16.48
C VAL A 307 3.62 -31.68 16.08
N LEU A 308 2.94 -31.14 15.06
CA LEU A 308 1.67 -31.68 14.54
C LEU A 308 1.85 -33.08 13.91
N LEU A 309 3.00 -33.35 13.31
CA LEU A 309 3.34 -34.67 12.75
C LEU A 309 3.84 -35.67 13.81
N GLY A 310 3.90 -35.30 15.09
CA GLY A 310 4.39 -36.17 16.16
C GLY A 310 5.89 -36.48 16.10
N LEU A 311 6.67 -35.71 15.32
CA LEU A 311 8.11 -35.87 15.13
C LEU A 311 8.95 -35.06 16.14
N ALA A 312 8.29 -34.42 17.11
CA ALA A 312 8.90 -33.56 18.13
C ALA A 312 10.08 -34.18 18.93
N PRO A 313 10.09 -35.47 19.34
CA PRO A 313 11.16 -35.96 20.21
C PRO A 313 12.53 -36.14 19.52
N ALA A 314 12.63 -35.99 18.20
CA ALA A 314 13.91 -36.14 17.49
C ALA A 314 14.72 -34.83 17.34
N VAL A 315 14.08 -33.66 17.45
CA VAL A 315 14.74 -32.36 17.17
C VAL A 315 15.57 -31.88 18.36
N ALA A 316 15.20 -32.23 19.59
CA ALA A 316 15.93 -31.83 20.80
C ALA A 316 17.34 -32.45 20.94
N MET A 317 17.72 -33.41 20.08
CA MET A 317 19.06 -34.01 20.08
C MET A 317 20.05 -33.39 19.07
N LEU A 318 19.62 -32.49 18.19
CA LEU A 318 20.48 -31.88 17.18
C LEU A 318 21.08 -30.51 17.57
N ASP A 319 20.55 -29.84 18.60
CA ASP A 319 21.05 -28.53 19.07
C ASP A 319 22.13 -28.63 20.17
N SER A 320 22.71 -29.82 20.40
CA SER A 320 23.78 -30.04 21.39
C SER A 320 25.08 -30.57 20.78
N ALA A 321 25.28 -30.42 19.47
CA ALA A 321 26.52 -30.77 18.76
C ALA A 321 27.11 -29.58 18.02
#